data_AF-A0A3M5HEF9-F1
#
_entry.id   AF-A0A3M5HEF9-F1
#
_cell.length_a   1.000
_cell.length_b   1.000
_cell.length_c   1.000
_cell.angle_alpha   90.00
_cell.angle_beta   90.00
_cell.angle_gamma   90.00
#
_symmetry.space_group_name_H-M   'P 1'
#
loop_
_entity.id
_entity.type
_entity.pdbx_description
1 polymer ?
#
loop_
_entity_poly.entity_id
_entity_poly.type
_entity_poly.pdbx_seq_one_letter_code
_entity_poly.pdbx_strand_id
1 'polypeptide(L)' 'MKYRALRGSLNIGMRVERGAALLAMLYANVNYKDGPYKVFDFMPHEVEPPISLEQAMESWV' A
#
# COMPACT_ATOMS: atom_id res chain seq x y z
N MET A 1 5.54 21.00 -6.40
CA MET A 1 6.82 20.86 -7.13
C MET A 1 7.59 19.69 -6.57
N LYS A 2 7.89 19.68 -5.26
CA LYS A 2 7.78 18.44 -4.46
C LYS A 2 6.35 18.31 -3.87
N TYR A 3 6.05 17.15 -3.25
CA TYR A 3 4.73 16.63 -2.81
C TYR A 3 3.60 16.55 -3.86
N ARG A 4 3.29 17.62 -4.59
CA ARG A 4 2.40 17.65 -5.77
C ARG A 4 3.30 17.67 -7.01
N ALA A 5 3.34 16.54 -7.71
CA ALA A 5 4.58 15.82 -7.98
C ALA A 5 5.34 15.59 -6.65
N LEU A 6 5.21 14.47 -5.93
CA LEU A 6 4.48 13.23 -6.21
C LEU A 6 2.94 13.37 -6.02
N ARG A 7 2.32 12.75 -5.00
CA ARG A 7 0.87 12.47 -5.00
C ARG A 7 -0.02 13.72 -5.16
N GLY A 8 0.15 14.78 -4.37
CA GLY A 8 -0.48 16.10 -4.60
C GLY A 8 -1.75 16.47 -3.82
N SER A 9 -2.15 17.76 -3.89
CA SER A 9 -3.22 18.36 -3.05
C SER A 9 -4.64 17.93 -3.41
N LEU A 10 -4.84 17.42 -4.62
CA LEU A 10 -6.01 16.66 -5.02
C LEU A 10 -5.56 15.72 -6.14
N ASN A 11 -5.55 14.42 -5.85
CA ASN A 11 -5.24 13.35 -6.79
C ASN A 11 -6.31 12.28 -6.61
N ILE A 12 -7.37 12.44 -7.40
CA ILE A 12 -8.58 11.63 -7.29
C ILE A 12 -8.29 10.19 -7.72
N GLY A 13 -7.48 10.00 -8.77
CA GLY A 13 -7.04 8.67 -9.23
C GLY A 13 -6.38 7.84 -8.13
N MET A 14 -5.33 8.37 -7.48
CA MET A 14 -4.68 7.68 -6.35
C MET A 14 -5.61 7.41 -5.16
N ARG A 15 -6.62 8.27 -4.93
CA ARG A 15 -7.61 8.07 -3.85
C ARG A 15 -8.61 6.99 -4.19
N VAL A 16 -9.08 6.93 -5.43
CA VAL A 16 -9.96 5.87 -5.95
C VAL A 16 -9.22 4.54 -5.98
N GLU A 17 -7.99 4.53 -6.50
CA GLU A 17 -7.12 3.34 -6.50
C GLU A 17 -6.88 2.84 -5.07
N ARG A 18 -6.47 3.70 -4.13
CA ARG A 18 -6.25 3.30 -2.73
C ARG A 18 -7.52 2.76 -2.07
N GLY A 19 -8.69 3.30 -2.42
CA GLY A 19 -9.99 2.78 -1.96
C GLY A 19 -10.29 1.39 -2.50
N ALA A 20 -10.12 1.18 -3.82
CA ALA A 20 -10.31 -0.11 -4.46
C ALA A 20 -9.30 -1.16 -3.97
N ALA A 21 -8.03 -0.78 -3.85
CA ALA A 21 -6.94 -1.61 -3.33
C ALA A 21 -7.18 -2.06 -1.89
N LEU A 22 -7.70 -1.17 -1.03
CA LEU A 22 -8.08 -1.54 0.34
C LEU A 22 -9.20 -2.60 0.35
N LEU A 23 -10.22 -2.45 -0.49
CA LEU A 23 -11.30 -3.43 -0.61
C LEU A 23 -10.79 -4.77 -1.17
N ALA A 24 -9.92 -4.73 -2.18
CA ALA A 24 -9.29 -5.93 -2.75
C ALA A 24 -8.40 -6.66 -1.73
N MET A 25 -7.57 -5.93 -0.98
CA MET A 25 -6.73 -6.47 0.09
C MET A 25 -7.56 -7.12 1.21
N LEU A 26 -8.66 -6.48 1.63
CA LEU A 26 -9.57 -7.04 2.62
C LEU A 26 -10.27 -8.31 2.10
N TYR A 27 -10.75 -8.28 0.86
CA TYR A 27 -11.35 -9.45 0.21
C TYR A 27 -10.35 -10.60 0.10
N ALA A 28 -9.11 -10.31 -0.33
CA ALA A 28 -8.09 -11.32 -0.55
C ALA A 28 -7.67 -12.02 0.76
N ASN A 29 -7.37 -11.25 1.80
CA ASN A 29 -6.99 -11.81 3.12
C ASN A 29 -8.14 -12.55 3.83
N VAL A 30 -9.40 -12.35 3.44
CA VAL A 30 -10.55 -13.11 3.97
C VAL A 30 -10.79 -14.43 3.22
N ASN A 31 -10.55 -14.45 1.90
CA ASN A 31 -10.96 -15.57 1.04
C ASN A 31 -9.82 -16.52 0.63
N TYR A 32 -8.56 -16.09 0.69
CA TYR A 32 -7.39 -16.88 0.32
C TYR A 32 -6.42 -17.06 1.50
N LYS A 33 -5.51 -18.04 1.39
CA LYS A 33 -4.64 -18.50 2.50
C LYS A 33 -3.14 -18.31 2.25
N ASP A 34 -2.78 -17.84 1.06
CA ASP A 34 -1.44 -17.52 0.59
C ASP A 34 -1.01 -16.08 0.90
N GLY A 35 -1.81 -15.34 1.67
CA GLY A 35 -1.44 -14.06 2.27
C GLY A 35 -0.36 -14.18 3.36
N PRO A 36 0.02 -13.07 4.02
CA PRO A 36 -0.73 -11.81 4.07
C PRO A 36 -0.52 -10.91 2.85
N TYR A 37 -1.62 -10.48 2.22
CA TYR A 37 -1.58 -9.47 1.17
C TYR A 37 -1.58 -8.06 1.77
N LYS A 38 -0.80 -7.17 1.17
CA LYS A 38 -0.69 -5.76 1.51
C LYS A 38 -1.56 -4.90 0.57
N VAL A 39 -1.84 -3.66 0.98
CA VAL A 39 -2.56 -2.71 0.12
C VAL A 39 -1.75 -2.36 -1.13
N PHE A 40 -0.41 -2.36 -1.02
CA PHE A 40 0.50 -2.03 -2.12
C PHE A 40 0.51 -3.09 -3.23
N ASP A 41 0.19 -4.35 -2.93
CA ASP A 41 0.05 -5.43 -3.92
C ASP A 41 -1.07 -5.13 -4.95
N PHE A 42 -2.02 -4.27 -4.56
CA PHE A 42 -3.15 -3.81 -5.39
C PHE A 42 -3.03 -2.33 -5.81
N MET A 43 -1.89 -1.67 -5.55
CA MET A 43 -1.62 -0.27 -5.94
C MET A 43 -0.36 -0.19 -6.84
N PRO A 44 -0.43 -0.60 -8.12
CA PRO A 44 0.74 -0.66 -9.01
C PRO A 44 1.43 0.70 -9.26
N HIS A 45 0.76 1.82 -8.93
CA HIS A 45 1.30 3.18 -9.08
C HIS A 45 1.84 3.79 -7.75
N GLU A 46 1.73 3.08 -6.62
CA GLU A 46 2.28 3.46 -5.32
C GLU A 46 3.43 2.52 -4.95
N VAL A 47 4.61 3.08 -4.69
CA VAL A 47 5.75 2.29 -4.22
C VAL A 47 5.56 2.06 -2.73
N GLU A 48 5.65 0.81 -2.26
CA GLU A 48 5.63 0.51 -0.83
C GLU A 48 6.77 1.29 -0.13
N PRO A 49 6.47 2.09 0.91
CA PRO A 49 7.50 2.78 1.68
C PRO A 49 8.46 1.77 2.33
N PRO A 50 9.78 2.03 2.32
CA PRO A 50 10.72 1.19 3.06
C PRO A 50 10.40 1.24 4.56
N ILE A 51 10.52 0.09 5.21
CA ILE A 51 10.41 -0.03 6.68
C ILE A 51 11.56 0.73 7.37
N SER A 52 11.36 1.13 8.62
CA SER A 52 12.44 1.75 9.42
C SER A 52 13.50 0.72 9.82
N LEU A 53 14.66 1.19 10.30
CA LEU A 53 15.72 0.30 10.79
C LEU A 53 15.25 -0.53 11.99
N GLU A 54 14.48 0.08 12.88
CA GLU A 54 13.93 -0.54 14.08
C GLU A 54 12.95 -1.67 13.68
N GLN A 55 12.04 -1.39 12.74
CA GLN A 55 11.12 -2.39 12.19
C GLN A 55 11.86 -3.53 11.46
N ALA A 56 12.95 -3.21 10.77
CA ALA A 56 13.78 -4.23 10.13
C ALA A 56 14.45 -5.14 11.18
N MET A 57 14.98 -4.57 12.26
CA MET A 57 15.56 -5.33 13.38
C MET A 57 14.51 -6.21 14.09
N GLU A 58 13.30 -5.71 14.32
CA GLU A 58 12.19 -6.50 14.89
C GLU A 58 11.81 -7.70 14.01
N SER A 59 11.87 -7.55 12.68
CA SER A 59 11.53 -8.62 11.73
C SER A 59 12.57 -9.76 11.65
N TRP A 60 13.72 -9.63 12.34
CA TRP A 60 14.82 -10.61 12.33
C TRP A 60 14.92 -11.42 13.64
N VAL A 61 14.01 -11.19 14.60
CA VAL A 61 13.95 -11.84 15.94
C VAL A 61 12.87 -12.92 15.97
#